data_AF-A0A7I8JNB3-F1
#
_entry.id   AF-A0A7I8JNB3-F1
#
_cell.length_a   1.000
_cell.length_b   1.000
_cell.length_c   1.000
_cell.angle_alpha   90.00
_cell.angle_beta   90.00
_cell.angle_gamma   90.00
#
_symmetry.space_group_name_H-M   'P 1'
#
loop_
_entity.id
_entity.type
_entity.pdbx_description
1 polymer ?
#
loop_
_entity_poly.entity_id
_entity_poly.type
_entity_poly.pdbx_seq_one_letter_code
_entity_poly.pdbx_strand_id
1 'polypeptide(L)'
;MGILTLGNRYLPRHRLRMLHALQPPVAAQIDVKFVLCNLSRDDEKTLVALEVMLYDDILILNCKENMNGGKTYSFFSSLPGLFGGGANGSGRPYDFVMKTDDDTIFMFPKLVESLRIQPREDLYWGHLVPAANGLPLFMAGMGYVLSWDLVEWIASSETVKNHTVGPEDTVVGEWLRDGGRGKNVRSTRAPHLNFDTKPVSYDYPYPPYTFVPNTISVHRLKDDDKLAETLRYFNVTAGFKPSKFYHL
;
A
#
# COMPACT_ATOMS: atom_id res chain seq x y z
N MET A 1 3.21 0.81 5.88
CA MET A 1 2.24 0.63 4.79
C MET A 1 1.08 1.59 4.99
N GLY A 2 0.94 2.60 4.13
CA GLY A 2 -0.21 3.49 4.10
C GLY A 2 -1.28 2.97 3.15
N ILE A 3 -2.48 2.73 3.68
CA ILE A 3 -3.65 2.26 2.93
C ILE A 3 -4.56 3.46 2.72
N LEU A 4 -4.61 3.99 1.49
CA LEU A 4 -5.47 5.13 1.18
C LEU A 4 -6.93 4.68 1.12
N THR A 5 -7.78 5.32 1.92
CA THR A 5 -9.21 4.96 2.06
C THR A 5 -10.05 6.21 2.34
N LEU A 6 -11.37 6.10 2.49
CA LEU A 6 -12.29 7.23 2.73
C LEU A 6 -12.94 7.12 4.10
N GLY A 7 -13.38 8.24 4.69
CA GLY A 7 -14.00 8.27 6.03
C GLY A 7 -15.12 7.23 6.20
N ASN A 8 -16.03 7.16 5.23
CA ASN A 8 -17.16 6.21 5.21
C ASN A 8 -16.80 4.74 4.87
N ARG A 9 -15.54 4.40 4.56
CA ARG A 9 -15.12 3.02 4.21
C ARG A 9 -14.66 2.20 5.42
N TYR A 10 -15.52 2.12 6.43
CA TYR A 10 -15.27 1.33 7.65
C TYR A 10 -15.08 -0.17 7.35
N LEU A 11 -15.95 -0.77 6.54
CA LEU A 11 -15.91 -2.22 6.26
C LEU A 11 -14.59 -2.67 5.61
N PRO A 12 -14.08 -2.00 4.55
CA PRO A 12 -12.75 -2.30 4.01
C PRO A 12 -11.63 -2.20 5.05
N ARG A 13 -11.59 -1.13 5.86
CA ARG A 13 -10.57 -0.99 6.92
C ARG A 13 -10.64 -2.12 7.93
N HIS A 14 -11.83 -2.39 8.46
CA HIS A 14 -12.04 -3.45 9.45
C HIS A 14 -11.64 -4.83 8.89
N ARG A 15 -12.03 -5.13 7.65
CA ARG A 15 -11.62 -6.34 6.93
C ARG A 15 -10.11 -6.46 6.85
N LEU A 16 -9.41 -5.41 6.41
CA LEU A 16 -7.95 -5.42 6.29
C LEU A 16 -7.26 -5.59 7.65
N ARG A 17 -7.79 -5.00 8.74
CA ARG A 17 -7.28 -5.25 10.11
C ARG A 17 -7.33 -6.74 10.46
N MET A 18 -8.49 -7.39 10.28
CA MET A 18 -8.61 -8.82 10.58
C MET A 18 -7.64 -9.65 9.76
N LEU A 19 -7.57 -9.38 8.46
CA LEU A 19 -6.76 -10.15 7.53
C LEU A 19 -5.27 -10.00 7.80
N HIS A 20 -4.79 -8.79 8.09
CA HIS A 20 -3.40 -8.55 8.48
C HIS A 20 -3.08 -9.18 9.84
N ALA A 21 -3.99 -9.13 10.81
CA ALA A 21 -3.80 -9.73 12.13
C ALA A 21 -3.74 -11.26 12.12
N LEU A 22 -4.39 -11.92 11.15
CA LEU A 22 -4.40 -13.38 11.01
C LEU A 22 -3.19 -13.95 10.25
N GLN A 23 -2.33 -13.08 9.70
CA GLN A 23 -1.13 -13.56 8.99
C GLN A 23 -0.07 -14.08 9.98
N PRO A 24 0.76 -15.04 9.57
CA PRO A 24 1.85 -15.52 10.42
C PRO A 24 2.87 -14.41 10.68
N PRO A 25 3.58 -14.46 11.83
CA PRO A 25 4.58 -13.47 12.17
C PRO A 25 5.73 -13.46 11.16
N VAL A 26 6.31 -12.29 10.96
CA VAL A 26 7.42 -12.06 10.03
C VAL A 26 8.59 -11.40 10.73
N ALA A 27 9.81 -11.64 10.25
CA ALA A 27 11.03 -11.01 10.76
C ALA A 27 11.23 -9.59 10.19
N ALA A 28 10.21 -8.73 10.33
CA ALA A 28 10.22 -7.32 9.95
C ALA A 28 9.16 -6.55 10.75
N GLN A 29 9.43 -5.29 11.06
CA GLN A 29 8.42 -4.38 11.59
C GLN A 29 7.55 -3.87 10.44
N ILE A 30 6.23 -4.06 10.54
CA ILE A 30 5.27 -3.57 9.56
C ILE A 30 4.21 -2.75 10.29
N ASP A 31 4.30 -1.44 10.16
CA ASP A 31 3.27 -0.53 10.64
C ASP A 31 2.25 -0.26 9.53
N VAL A 32 0.99 -0.63 9.76
CA VAL A 32 -0.12 -0.37 8.85
C VAL A 32 -0.86 0.87 9.33
N LYS A 33 -1.07 1.84 8.45
CA LYS A 33 -1.85 3.05 8.74
C LYS A 33 -2.90 3.26 7.66
N PHE A 34 -4.15 3.45 8.05
CA PHE A 34 -5.23 3.86 7.15
C PHE A 34 -5.18 5.38 6.97
N VAL A 35 -5.06 5.81 5.73
CA VAL A 35 -4.78 7.21 5.39
C VAL A 35 -6.04 7.88 4.88
N LEU A 36 -6.50 8.87 5.64
CA LEU A 36 -7.65 9.71 5.37
C LEU A 36 -7.17 11.16 5.17
N CYS A 37 -7.93 11.96 4.43
CA CYS A 37 -7.84 13.41 4.52
C CYS A 37 -8.81 13.94 5.61
N ASN A 38 -8.93 15.26 5.75
CA ASN A 38 -9.85 15.88 6.70
C ASN A 38 -11.29 15.41 6.49
N LEU A 39 -11.95 15.03 7.58
CA LEU A 39 -13.34 14.56 7.60
C LEU A 39 -14.30 15.73 7.71
N SER A 40 -15.23 15.86 6.76
CA SER A 40 -16.20 16.95 6.75
C SER A 40 -17.51 16.59 7.43
N ARG A 41 -17.93 15.31 7.38
CA ARG A 41 -19.21 14.85 7.89
C ARG A 41 -19.10 14.34 9.33
N ASP A 42 -20.13 14.61 10.14
CA ASP A 42 -20.11 14.28 11.57
C ASP A 42 -20.25 12.77 11.85
N ASP A 43 -20.94 12.04 10.98
CA ASP A 43 -21.01 10.58 11.03
C ASP A 43 -19.62 9.95 10.83
N GLU A 44 -18.87 10.42 9.83
CA GLU A 44 -17.50 9.98 9.58
C GLU A 44 -16.57 10.33 10.75
N LYS A 45 -16.61 11.57 11.25
CA LYS A 45 -15.81 11.98 12.42
C LYS A 45 -16.06 11.09 13.63
N THR A 46 -17.33 10.79 13.90
CA THR A 46 -17.72 9.96 15.06
C THR A 46 -17.20 8.53 14.91
N LEU A 47 -17.45 7.88 13.77
CA LEU A 47 -17.03 6.50 13.55
C LEU A 47 -15.51 6.36 13.46
N VAL A 48 -14.82 7.29 12.79
CA VAL A 48 -13.36 7.30 12.72
C VAL A 48 -12.75 7.56 14.09
N ALA A 49 -13.33 8.42 14.93
CA ALA A 49 -12.85 8.63 16.30
C ALA A 49 -12.91 7.35 17.13
N LEU A 50 -13.97 6.55 17.00
CA LEU A 50 -14.05 5.23 17.65
C LEU A 50 -12.95 4.29 17.16
N GLU A 51 -12.65 4.29 15.86
CA GLU A 51 -11.54 3.49 15.32
C GLU A 51 -10.19 3.96 15.85
N VAL A 52 -9.93 5.28 15.91
CA VAL A 52 -8.69 5.85 16.47
C VAL A 52 -8.52 5.42 17.93
N MET A 53 -9.57 5.50 18.73
CA MET A 53 -9.54 5.11 20.16
C MET A 53 -9.21 3.63 20.36
N LEU A 54 -9.62 2.76 19.44
CA LEU A 54 -9.47 1.30 19.58
C LEU A 54 -8.19 0.76 18.96
N TYR A 55 -7.76 1.32 17.83
CA TYR A 55 -6.72 0.70 17.00
C TYR A 55 -5.46 1.54 16.83
N ASP A 56 -5.52 2.86 17.07
CA ASP A 56 -4.39 3.79 16.86
C ASP A 56 -3.69 3.62 15.49
N ASP A 57 -4.47 3.29 14.45
CA ASP A 57 -3.96 2.91 13.13
C ASP A 57 -4.45 3.83 12.00
N ILE A 58 -5.00 5.00 12.34
CA ILE A 58 -5.51 5.97 11.36
C ILE A 58 -4.62 7.20 11.33
N LEU A 59 -4.28 7.64 10.12
CA LEU A 59 -3.56 8.88 9.84
C LEU A 59 -4.51 9.82 9.10
N ILE A 60 -4.91 10.91 9.76
CA ILE A 60 -5.74 11.97 9.17
C ILE A 60 -4.82 13.10 8.71
N LEU A 61 -4.69 13.26 7.39
CA LEU A 61 -3.87 14.26 6.73
C LEU A 61 -4.60 15.59 6.60
N ASN A 62 -3.84 16.69 6.64
CA ASN A 62 -4.36 18.02 6.38
C ASN A 62 -4.56 18.28 4.88
N CYS A 63 -5.51 17.58 4.28
CA CYS A 63 -5.94 17.73 2.89
C CYS A 63 -7.47 17.64 2.79
N LYS A 64 -8.02 18.01 1.64
CA LYS A 64 -9.41 17.68 1.29
C LYS A 64 -9.46 16.27 0.72
N GLU A 65 -10.40 15.44 1.15
CA GLU A 65 -10.54 14.07 0.65
C GLU A 65 -10.70 14.02 -0.88
N ASN A 66 -9.84 13.23 -1.54
CA ASN A 66 -9.71 13.18 -2.99
C ASN A 66 -8.93 11.93 -3.44
N MET A 67 -9.09 11.57 -4.71
CA MET A 67 -8.24 10.59 -5.39
C MET A 67 -7.08 11.29 -6.13
N ASN A 68 -7.40 12.28 -6.96
CA ASN A 68 -6.47 12.90 -7.93
C ASN A 68 -6.03 14.33 -7.57
N GLY A 69 -6.39 14.82 -6.38
CA GLY A 69 -6.15 16.19 -5.91
C GLY A 69 -5.01 16.31 -4.90
N GLY A 70 -4.05 15.38 -4.90
CA GLY A 70 -2.85 15.47 -4.07
C GLY A 70 -2.89 14.73 -2.74
N LYS A 71 -3.82 13.78 -2.54
CA LYS A 71 -3.80 12.92 -1.34
C LYS A 71 -2.52 12.09 -1.25
N THR A 72 -2.06 11.50 -2.35
CA THR A 72 -0.81 10.75 -2.42
C THR A 72 0.40 11.62 -2.08
N TYR A 73 0.44 12.86 -2.59
CA TYR A 73 1.45 13.84 -2.18
C TYR A 73 1.38 14.11 -0.68
N SER A 74 0.18 14.43 -0.15
CA SER A 74 -0.03 14.73 1.26
C SER A 74 0.43 13.59 2.16
N PHE A 75 0.17 12.34 1.75
CA PHE A 75 0.63 11.15 2.44
C PHE A 75 2.15 11.12 2.51
N PHE A 76 2.85 11.02 1.39
CA PHE A 76 4.31 10.88 1.39
C PHE A 76 5.02 12.08 2.02
N SER A 77 4.60 13.30 1.70
CA SER A 77 5.25 14.53 2.20
C SER A 77 5.10 14.74 3.70
N SER A 78 4.05 14.17 4.34
CA SER A 78 3.86 14.31 5.79
C SER A 78 4.71 13.35 6.62
N LEU A 79 5.12 12.20 6.05
CA LEU A 79 5.77 11.14 6.83
C LEU A 79 7.10 11.55 7.47
N PRO A 80 8.00 12.31 6.80
CA PRO A 80 9.23 12.74 7.44
C PRO A 80 8.99 13.63 8.66
N GLY A 81 7.97 14.51 8.63
CA GLY A 81 7.60 15.32 9.78
C GLY A 81 6.96 14.52 10.92
N LEU A 82 6.24 13.45 10.60
CA LEU A 82 5.55 12.59 11.58
C LEU A 82 6.49 11.57 12.22
N PHE A 83 7.48 11.05 11.48
CA PHE A 83 8.30 9.91 11.92
C PHE A 83 9.81 10.17 11.92
N GLY A 84 10.31 11.21 11.22
CA GLY A 84 11.73 11.47 11.03
C GLY A 84 12.45 12.14 12.19
N GLY A 85 11.83 12.25 13.38
CA GLY A 85 12.30 13.08 14.49
C GLY A 85 12.42 12.38 15.85
N GLY A 86 12.64 11.06 15.90
CA GLY A 86 12.80 10.33 17.17
C GLY A 86 13.89 10.94 18.08
N ALA A 87 13.70 10.81 19.41
CA ALA A 87 14.43 11.51 20.48
C ALA A 87 15.99 11.47 20.45
N ASN A 88 16.60 10.68 19.56
CA ASN A 88 18.05 10.57 19.38
C ASN A 88 18.55 10.97 17.97
N GLY A 89 17.72 11.61 17.14
CA GLY A 89 18.15 12.51 16.07
C GLY A 89 19.01 11.97 14.90
N SER A 90 19.14 10.65 14.68
CA SER A 90 20.05 10.18 13.61
C SER A 90 19.65 8.89 12.87
N GLY A 91 18.44 8.37 13.04
CA GLY A 91 18.02 7.11 12.40
C GLY A 91 16.91 7.29 11.37
N ARG A 92 17.03 6.62 10.21
CA ARG A 92 15.90 6.42 9.29
C ARG A 92 14.81 5.62 10.03
N PRO A 93 13.57 6.12 10.18
CA PRO A 93 12.53 5.43 10.93
C PRO A 93 12.00 4.18 10.22
N TYR A 94 12.12 4.14 8.88
CA TYR A 94 11.75 3.00 8.05
C TYR A 94 12.77 2.83 6.93
N ASP A 95 12.95 1.59 6.46
CA ASP A 95 13.65 1.32 5.19
C ASP A 95 12.79 1.72 3.98
N PHE A 96 11.49 1.44 4.09
CA PHE A 96 10.53 1.47 2.99
C PHE A 96 9.21 2.08 3.43
N VAL A 97 8.59 2.86 2.54
CA VAL A 97 7.21 3.31 2.67
C VAL A 97 6.41 2.77 1.51
N MET A 98 5.23 2.24 1.81
CA MET A 98 4.33 1.66 0.83
C MET A 98 3.02 2.43 0.76
N LYS A 99 2.52 2.70 -0.44
CA LYS A 99 1.12 3.09 -0.71
C LYS A 99 0.36 1.88 -1.27
N THR A 100 -0.89 1.70 -0.86
CA THR A 100 -1.82 0.75 -1.47
C THR A 100 -3.28 1.23 -1.29
N ASP A 101 -4.19 0.59 -2.00
CA ASP A 101 -5.64 0.85 -1.96
C ASP A 101 -6.34 -0.07 -0.96
N ASP A 102 -7.52 0.35 -0.49
CA ASP A 102 -8.30 -0.39 0.52
C ASP A 102 -9.03 -1.64 -0.01
N ASP A 103 -8.84 -1.98 -1.28
CA ASP A 103 -9.32 -3.18 -1.95
C ASP A 103 -8.17 -4.13 -2.36
N THR A 104 -6.99 -3.95 -1.78
CA THR A 104 -5.83 -4.82 -1.98
C THR A 104 -5.37 -5.47 -0.69
N ILE A 105 -5.07 -6.78 -0.74
CA ILE A 105 -4.39 -7.50 0.35
C ILE A 105 -2.96 -7.81 -0.06
N PHE A 106 -2.03 -7.66 0.88
CA PHE A 106 -0.66 -8.16 0.77
C PHE A 106 -0.40 -9.32 1.73
N MET A 107 0.30 -10.34 1.25
CA MET A 107 0.76 -11.44 2.08
C MET A 107 2.12 -11.05 2.71
N PHE A 108 2.13 -10.66 3.98
CA PHE A 108 3.28 -10.15 4.71
C PHE A 108 4.52 -11.04 4.61
N PRO A 109 4.45 -12.39 4.75
CA PRO A 109 5.64 -13.23 4.61
C PRO A 109 6.32 -13.05 3.25
N LYS A 110 5.54 -13.05 2.18
CA LYS A 110 6.04 -12.90 0.81
C LYS A 110 6.47 -11.46 0.50
N LEU A 111 5.75 -10.48 1.03
CA LEU A 111 6.12 -9.07 0.92
C LEU A 111 7.48 -8.82 1.56
N VAL A 112 7.68 -9.28 2.80
CA VAL A 112 8.94 -9.13 3.53
C VAL A 112 10.08 -9.85 2.84
N GLU A 113 9.88 -11.10 2.40
CA GLU A 113 10.88 -11.85 1.63
C GLU A 113 11.29 -11.08 0.36
N SER A 114 10.32 -10.54 -0.37
CA SER A 114 10.56 -9.77 -1.58
C SER A 114 11.32 -8.47 -1.35
N LEU A 115 10.98 -7.73 -0.28
CA LEU A 115 11.59 -6.42 0.03
C LEU A 115 12.96 -6.55 0.70
N ARG A 116 13.24 -7.64 1.43
CA ARG A 116 14.50 -7.81 2.19
C ARG A 116 15.75 -7.75 1.31
N ILE A 117 15.65 -8.13 0.05
CA ILE A 117 16.75 -8.13 -0.92
C ILE A 117 16.84 -6.83 -1.74
N GLN A 118 15.93 -5.87 -1.55
CA GLN A 118 15.88 -4.66 -2.37
C GLN A 118 16.84 -3.58 -1.88
N PRO A 119 17.32 -2.69 -2.77
CA PRO A 119 18.05 -1.49 -2.36
C PRO A 119 17.25 -0.63 -1.37
N ARG A 120 17.92 -0.05 -0.36
CA ARG A 120 17.32 0.87 0.63
C ARG A 120 17.37 2.33 0.19
N GLU A 121 17.83 2.58 -1.03
CA GLU A 121 18.01 3.90 -1.61
C GLU A 121 17.51 3.90 -3.04
N ASP A 122 16.85 5.00 -3.43
CA ASP A 122 16.33 5.25 -4.77
C ASP A 122 15.44 4.12 -5.34
N LEU A 123 14.78 3.34 -4.46
CA LEU A 123 13.93 2.19 -4.81
C LEU A 123 12.55 2.65 -5.25
N TYR A 124 12.12 2.20 -6.43
CA TYR A 124 10.73 2.26 -6.86
C TYR A 124 10.26 0.85 -7.21
N TRP A 125 9.45 0.25 -6.33
CA TRP A 125 9.05 -1.15 -6.42
C TRP A 125 7.52 -1.29 -6.48
N GLY A 126 6.99 -2.18 -7.31
CA GLY A 126 5.55 -2.42 -7.40
C GLY A 126 5.11 -3.02 -8.73
N HIS A 127 3.81 -2.99 -9.02
CA HIS A 127 3.29 -3.50 -10.29
C HIS A 127 3.54 -2.50 -11.42
N LEU A 128 4.60 -2.73 -12.19
CA LEU A 128 5.07 -1.79 -13.22
C LEU A 128 4.13 -1.71 -14.42
N VAL A 129 3.68 -0.49 -14.72
CA VAL A 129 3.11 -0.10 -16.00
C VAL A 129 4.22 0.56 -16.84
N PRO A 130 4.60 -0.04 -17.99
CA PRO A 130 5.62 0.52 -18.87
C PRO A 130 5.21 1.89 -19.43
N ALA A 131 6.22 2.70 -19.74
CA ALA A 131 6.02 3.96 -20.45
C ALA A 131 5.33 3.71 -21.80
N ALA A 132 4.25 4.44 -22.07
CA ALA A 132 3.48 4.35 -23.30
C ALA A 132 2.70 5.65 -23.53
N ASN A 133 2.46 5.99 -24.80
CA ASN A 133 1.61 7.13 -25.20
C ASN A 133 1.97 8.47 -24.51
N GLY A 134 3.26 8.74 -24.30
CA GLY A 134 3.74 9.97 -23.66
C GLY A 134 3.71 9.97 -22.13
N LEU A 135 3.18 8.92 -21.49
CA LEU A 135 3.24 8.73 -20.04
C LEU A 135 4.58 8.10 -19.63
N PRO A 136 5.14 8.46 -18.46
CA PRO A 136 6.28 7.75 -17.92
C PRO A 136 5.89 6.33 -17.52
N LEU A 137 6.89 5.51 -17.18
CA LEU A 137 6.62 4.32 -16.40
C LEU A 137 6.10 4.73 -15.01
N PHE A 138 5.22 3.91 -14.45
CA PHE A 138 4.70 4.10 -13.09
C PHE A 138 4.30 2.76 -12.47
N MET A 139 3.97 2.75 -11.19
CA MET A 139 3.48 1.55 -10.50
C MET A 139 1.98 1.68 -10.25
N ALA A 140 1.20 0.65 -10.60
CA ALA A 140 -0.25 0.66 -10.48
C ALA A 140 -0.75 0.64 -9.01
N GLY A 141 -1.98 1.14 -8.82
CA GLY A 141 -2.59 1.47 -7.53
C GLY A 141 -2.74 0.34 -6.52
N MET A 142 -2.68 -0.92 -7.00
CA MET A 142 -2.61 -2.12 -6.15
C MET A 142 -1.48 -2.05 -5.13
N GLY A 143 -0.43 -1.30 -5.41
CA GLY A 143 0.48 -0.83 -4.39
C GLY A 143 1.92 -0.81 -4.84
N TYR A 144 2.66 0.13 -4.26
CA TYR A 144 4.05 0.36 -4.57
C TYR A 144 4.81 0.88 -3.35
N VAL A 145 6.12 0.67 -3.41
CA VAL A 145 7.07 0.98 -2.35
C VAL A 145 8.09 2.00 -2.88
N LEU A 146 8.33 3.00 -2.05
CA LEU A 146 9.44 3.94 -2.16
C LEU A 146 10.41 3.69 -1.00
N SER A 147 11.72 3.79 -1.25
CA SER A 147 12.69 3.87 -0.16
C SER A 147 12.55 5.19 0.60
N TRP A 148 12.96 5.21 1.86
CA TRP A 148 12.77 6.36 2.74
C TRP A 148 13.41 7.65 2.20
N ASP A 149 14.58 7.58 1.56
CA ASP A 149 15.26 8.72 0.94
C ASP A 149 14.42 9.39 -0.16
N LEU A 150 13.62 8.61 -0.90
CA LEU A 150 12.69 9.16 -1.89
C LEU A 150 11.52 9.89 -1.23
N VAL A 151 11.06 9.41 -0.08
CA VAL A 151 10.00 10.05 0.70
C VAL A 151 10.47 11.39 1.28
N GLU A 152 11.71 11.44 1.79
CA GLU A 152 12.36 12.68 2.24
C GLU A 152 12.54 13.67 1.08
N TRP A 153 12.94 13.18 -0.09
CA TRP A 153 13.02 13.99 -1.29
C TRP A 153 11.64 14.53 -1.72
N ILE A 154 10.59 13.71 -1.72
CA ILE A 154 9.21 14.15 -2.03
C ILE A 154 8.76 15.28 -1.10
N ALA A 155 9.04 15.19 0.20
CA ALA A 155 8.65 16.21 1.17
C ALA A 155 9.35 17.56 0.96
N SER A 156 10.58 17.55 0.45
CA SER A 156 11.42 18.74 0.27
C SER A 156 11.43 19.30 -1.15
N SER A 157 10.98 18.53 -2.15
CA SER A 157 11.07 18.87 -3.57
C SER A 157 10.02 19.88 -4.03
N GLU A 158 10.49 21.00 -4.57
CA GLU A 158 9.63 22.05 -5.16
C GLU A 158 8.95 21.58 -6.46
N THR A 159 9.64 20.75 -7.25
CA THR A 159 9.07 20.12 -8.45
C THR A 159 7.85 19.26 -8.10
N VAL A 160 7.92 18.53 -6.99
CA VAL A 160 6.83 17.67 -6.53
C VAL A 160 5.68 18.51 -5.97
N LYS A 161 5.99 19.51 -5.14
CA LYS A 161 5.00 20.45 -4.58
C LYS A 161 4.15 21.13 -5.64
N ASN A 162 4.75 21.48 -6.77
CA ASN A 162 4.06 22.17 -7.87
C ASN A 162 3.32 21.22 -8.83
N HIS A 163 3.38 19.90 -8.61
CA HIS A 163 2.78 18.91 -9.52
C HIS A 163 1.98 17.85 -8.75
N THR A 164 0.97 18.23 -7.98
CA THR A 164 0.25 17.30 -7.08
C THR A 164 -1.07 16.76 -7.62
N VAL A 165 -1.53 17.26 -8.77
CA VAL A 165 -2.86 17.00 -9.33
C VAL A 165 -2.76 16.13 -10.58
N GLY A 166 -3.55 15.06 -10.64
CA GLY A 166 -3.60 14.11 -11.76
C GLY A 166 -3.90 12.69 -11.28
N PRO A 167 -3.96 11.70 -12.19
CA PRO A 167 -4.02 10.28 -11.81
C PRO A 167 -2.82 9.95 -10.92
N GLU A 168 -3.08 9.57 -9.68
CA GLU A 168 -2.12 9.66 -8.59
C GLU A 168 -0.90 8.75 -8.78
N ASP A 169 -1.09 7.56 -9.35
CA ASP A 169 -0.02 6.61 -9.63
C ASP A 169 0.91 7.13 -10.73
N THR A 170 0.32 7.70 -11.78
CA THR A 170 1.05 8.32 -12.90
C THR A 170 1.85 9.51 -12.41
N VAL A 171 1.25 10.37 -11.59
CA VAL A 171 1.87 11.58 -11.04
C VAL A 171 3.12 11.22 -10.22
N VAL A 172 3.11 10.14 -9.44
CA VAL A 172 4.32 9.66 -8.74
C VAL A 172 5.41 9.24 -9.74
N GLY A 173 5.05 8.55 -10.83
CA GLY A 173 5.99 8.22 -11.91
C GLY A 173 6.59 9.48 -12.56
N GLU A 174 5.80 10.53 -12.76
CA GLU A 174 6.24 11.82 -13.30
C GLU A 174 7.19 12.53 -12.35
N TRP A 175 6.89 12.58 -11.04
CA TRP A 175 7.81 13.11 -10.03
C TRP A 175 9.18 12.47 -10.11
N LEU A 176 9.23 11.15 -10.10
CA LEU A 176 10.49 10.41 -10.10
C LEU A 176 11.27 10.63 -11.41
N ARG A 177 10.58 10.62 -12.55
CA ARG A 177 11.20 10.94 -13.86
C ARG A 177 11.79 12.34 -13.86
N ASP A 178 10.99 13.34 -13.52
CA ASP A 178 11.37 14.75 -13.63
C ASP A 178 12.43 15.15 -12.58
N GLY A 179 12.41 14.49 -11.42
CA GLY A 179 13.42 14.62 -10.37
C GLY A 179 14.70 13.81 -10.60
N GLY A 180 14.75 12.95 -11.62
CA GLY A 180 15.89 12.04 -11.84
C GLY A 180 16.11 11.04 -10.69
N ARG A 181 15.02 10.59 -10.06
CA ARG A 181 14.96 9.70 -8.89
C ARG A 181 14.30 8.36 -9.23
N GLY A 182 14.34 7.40 -8.30
CA GLY A 182 13.70 6.10 -8.44
C GLY A 182 14.40 5.17 -9.44
N LYS A 183 15.74 5.25 -9.57
CA LYS A 183 16.50 4.48 -10.58
C LYS A 183 16.53 2.99 -10.30
N ASN A 184 16.34 2.57 -9.05
CA ASN A 184 16.20 1.16 -8.71
C ASN A 184 14.76 0.68 -8.94
N VAL A 185 14.33 0.62 -10.21
CA VAL A 185 13.00 0.13 -10.57
C VAL A 185 12.91 -1.38 -10.40
N ARG A 186 11.88 -1.87 -9.70
CA ARG A 186 11.66 -3.31 -9.44
C ARG A 186 10.19 -3.67 -9.63
N SER A 187 9.92 -4.61 -10.54
CA SER A 187 8.56 -4.95 -10.93
C SER A 187 8.05 -6.22 -10.26
N THR A 188 6.81 -6.16 -9.77
CA THR A 188 5.98 -7.30 -9.36
C THR A 188 4.94 -7.66 -10.41
N ARG A 189 4.95 -6.97 -11.56
CA ARG A 189 4.12 -7.34 -12.70
C ARG A 189 4.61 -8.69 -13.21
N ALA A 190 3.71 -9.67 -13.23
CA ALA A 190 3.98 -10.98 -13.79
C ALA A 190 4.53 -10.86 -15.22
N PRO A 191 5.75 -11.33 -15.50
CA PRO A 191 6.12 -11.64 -16.86
C PRO A 191 5.30 -12.86 -17.29
N HIS A 192 4.80 -12.88 -18.52
CA HIS A 192 3.99 -13.98 -19.09
C HIS A 192 4.65 -15.39 -19.01
N LEU A 193 5.88 -15.52 -18.49
CA LEU A 193 6.69 -16.74 -18.53
C LEU A 193 7.46 -17.09 -17.22
N ASN A 194 7.41 -16.31 -16.13
CA ASN A 194 8.22 -16.59 -14.92
C ASN A 194 7.44 -16.46 -13.60
N PHE A 195 6.28 -17.10 -13.49
CA PHE A 195 5.47 -17.09 -12.27
C PHE A 195 6.11 -17.85 -11.09
N ASP A 196 7.03 -18.77 -11.38
CA ASP A 196 7.62 -19.66 -10.36
C ASP A 196 8.81 -19.06 -9.61
N THR A 197 9.36 -17.93 -10.07
CA THR A 197 10.61 -17.37 -9.49
C THR A 197 10.51 -15.91 -9.07
N LYS A 198 9.43 -15.21 -9.43
CA LYS A 198 9.29 -13.77 -9.16
C LYS A 198 8.02 -13.47 -8.37
N PRO A 199 8.05 -12.45 -7.49
CA PRO A 199 6.87 -12.00 -6.78
C PRO A 199 5.83 -11.44 -7.77
N VAL A 200 4.57 -11.80 -7.58
CA VAL A 200 3.46 -11.43 -8.49
C VAL A 200 2.38 -10.67 -7.74
N SER A 201 2.03 -9.48 -8.22
CA SER A 201 0.82 -8.78 -7.81
C SER A 201 -0.32 -9.15 -8.77
N TYR A 202 -1.33 -9.85 -8.25
CA TYR A 202 -2.51 -10.31 -9.00
C TYR A 202 -3.56 -9.20 -9.06
N ASP A 203 -4.07 -8.90 -10.26
CA ASP A 203 -5.09 -7.86 -10.48
C ASP A 203 -6.34 -8.46 -11.13
N TYR A 204 -7.48 -8.51 -10.43
CA TYR A 204 -8.71 -9.05 -11.03
C TYR A 204 -9.29 -8.14 -12.14
N PRO A 205 -9.76 -8.68 -13.28
CA PRO A 205 -9.73 -10.07 -13.75
C PRO A 205 -8.59 -10.30 -14.76
N TYR A 206 -7.49 -9.58 -14.63
CA TYR A 206 -6.36 -9.63 -15.57
C TYR A 206 -5.44 -10.83 -15.31
N PRO A 207 -4.61 -11.21 -16.30
CA PRO A 207 -3.61 -12.24 -16.13
C PRO A 207 -2.67 -12.03 -14.93
N PRO A 208 -2.21 -13.12 -14.27
CA PRO A 208 -2.58 -14.50 -14.53
C PRO A 208 -4.04 -14.73 -14.11
N TYR A 209 -4.88 -15.39 -14.91
CA TYR A 209 -6.30 -15.61 -14.58
C TYR A 209 -6.50 -16.59 -13.39
N THR A 210 -5.42 -16.99 -12.74
CA THR A 210 -5.39 -17.88 -11.57
C THR A 210 -4.26 -17.47 -10.64
N PHE A 211 -4.41 -17.71 -9.34
CA PHE A 211 -3.37 -17.42 -8.36
C PHE A 211 -2.16 -18.34 -8.55
N VAL A 212 -0.97 -17.76 -8.46
CA VAL A 212 0.31 -18.49 -8.58
C VAL A 212 1.05 -18.51 -7.25
N PRO A 213 1.91 -19.51 -6.96
CA PRO A 213 2.53 -19.67 -5.65
C PRO A 213 3.28 -18.43 -5.14
N ASN A 214 3.82 -17.61 -6.04
CA ASN A 214 4.53 -16.38 -5.70
C ASN A 214 3.65 -15.12 -5.70
N THR A 215 2.33 -15.28 -5.65
CA THR A 215 1.41 -14.15 -5.50
C THR A 215 1.65 -13.48 -4.14
N ILE A 216 2.08 -12.22 -4.18
CA ILE A 216 2.38 -11.40 -2.99
C ILE A 216 1.21 -10.49 -2.62
N SER A 217 0.36 -10.16 -3.58
CA SER A 217 -0.82 -9.32 -3.38
C SER A 217 -1.94 -9.63 -4.34
N VAL A 218 -3.17 -9.34 -3.92
CA VAL A 218 -4.39 -9.50 -4.72
C VAL A 218 -5.22 -8.23 -4.64
N HIS A 219 -5.47 -7.60 -5.79
CA HIS A 219 -6.15 -6.32 -5.96
C HIS A 219 -7.59 -6.48 -6.46
N ARG A 220 -8.40 -5.43 -6.24
CA ARG A 220 -9.83 -5.33 -6.62
C ARG A 220 -10.70 -6.36 -5.91
N LEU A 221 -10.43 -6.58 -4.62
CA LEU A 221 -11.24 -7.40 -3.72
C LEU A 221 -12.47 -6.65 -3.23
N LYS A 222 -13.28 -6.19 -4.19
CA LYS A 222 -14.48 -5.38 -3.96
C LYS A 222 -15.72 -6.22 -3.66
N ASP A 223 -15.62 -7.53 -3.83
CA ASP A 223 -16.70 -8.50 -3.68
C ASP A 223 -16.23 -9.66 -2.80
N ASP A 224 -17.17 -10.25 -2.07
CA ASP A 224 -16.89 -11.24 -1.02
C ASP A 224 -16.54 -12.61 -1.59
N ASP A 225 -17.00 -12.96 -2.80
CA ASP A 225 -16.65 -14.23 -3.45
C ASP A 225 -15.16 -14.24 -3.84
N LYS A 226 -14.69 -13.13 -4.42
CA LYS A 226 -13.25 -12.95 -4.74
C LYS A 226 -12.38 -12.99 -3.49
N LEU A 227 -12.86 -12.37 -2.41
CA LEU A 227 -12.19 -12.44 -1.12
C LEU A 227 -12.13 -13.89 -0.62
N ALA A 228 -13.25 -14.61 -0.61
CA ALA A 228 -13.31 -15.99 -0.16
C ALA A 228 -12.42 -16.91 -1.01
N GLU A 229 -12.35 -16.72 -2.33
CA GLU A 229 -11.41 -17.41 -3.22
C GLU A 229 -9.95 -17.13 -2.83
N THR A 230 -9.62 -15.85 -2.62
CA THR A 230 -8.28 -15.41 -2.19
C THR A 230 -7.88 -16.05 -0.86
N LEU A 231 -8.74 -16.02 0.15
CA LEU A 231 -8.45 -16.56 1.48
C LEU A 231 -8.31 -18.08 1.48
N ARG A 232 -9.09 -18.77 0.65
CA ARG A 232 -8.95 -20.23 0.43
C ARG A 232 -7.59 -20.55 -0.20
N TYR A 233 -7.19 -19.80 -1.23
CA TYR A 233 -5.91 -20.02 -1.89
C TYR A 233 -4.72 -19.87 -0.95
N PHE A 234 -4.70 -18.79 -0.15
CA PHE A 234 -3.64 -18.54 0.83
C PHE A 234 -3.79 -19.31 2.14
N ASN A 235 -4.82 -20.16 2.23
CA ASN A 235 -5.09 -20.99 3.40
C ASN A 235 -5.20 -20.18 4.72
N VAL A 236 -5.71 -18.94 4.65
CA VAL A 236 -5.76 -18.00 5.79
C VAL A 236 -6.64 -18.54 6.91
N THR A 237 -7.68 -19.30 6.56
CA THR A 237 -8.64 -19.87 7.51
C THR A 237 -8.23 -21.26 8.03
N ALA A 238 -7.06 -21.81 7.68
CA ALA A 238 -6.65 -23.13 8.16
C ALA A 238 -6.51 -23.25 9.68
N GLY A 239 -6.28 -22.13 10.37
CA GLY A 239 -6.22 -22.08 11.84
C GLY A 239 -7.59 -22.21 12.52
N PHE A 240 -8.69 -22.24 11.76
CA PHE A 240 -10.03 -22.38 12.29
C PHE A 240 -10.21 -23.70 13.05
N LYS A 241 -10.68 -23.61 14.29
CA LYS A 241 -10.90 -24.76 15.17
C LYS A 241 -12.38 -25.05 15.28
N PRO A 242 -12.83 -26.32 15.24
CA PRO A 242 -14.21 -26.66 15.50
C PRO A 242 -14.67 -26.19 16.89
N SER A 243 -15.94 -25.81 17.01
CA SER A 243 -16.56 -25.41 18.28
C SER A 243 -18.03 -25.78 18.29
N LYS A 244 -18.61 -25.91 19.49
CA LYS A 244 -20.07 -26.06 19.67
C LYS A 244 -20.82 -24.74 19.49
N PHE A 245 -20.12 -23.60 19.46
CA PHE A 245 -20.73 -22.27 19.34
C PHE A 245 -21.03 -21.86 17.90
N TYR A 246 -20.54 -22.58 16.89
CA TYR A 246 -20.68 -22.21 15.49
C TYR A 246 -20.62 -23.43 14.55
N HIS A 247 -21.23 -23.27 13.37
CA HIS A 247 -21.24 -24.24 12.29
C HIS A 247 -20.85 -23.52 10.99
N LEU A 248 -19.55 -23.57 10.67
CA LEU A 248 -18.95 -22.97 9.48
C LEU A 248 -18.28 -24.06 8.63
#